data_AF-A0A9W4H8C2-F1
#
_entry.id   AF-A0A9W4H8C2-F1
#
_cell.length_a   1.000
_cell.length_b   1.000
_cell.length_c   1.000
_cell.angle_alpha   90.00
_cell.angle_beta   90.00
_cell.angle_gamma   90.00
#
_symmetry.space_group_name_H-M   'P 1'
#
loop_
_entity.id
_entity.type
_entity.pdbx_description
1 polymer ?
#
loop_
_entity_poly.entity_id
_entity_poly.type
_entity_poly.pdbx_seq_one_letter_code
_entity_poly.pdbx_strand_id
1 'polypeptide(L)'
;MHLTPNNIRLQPCFQTVHPLIDTHNIIAFCKVSSKHFKMKFTVAAIIPLMVVTVSATPLEVRQSNQVTVALSNDQSGAYASVTFQADDTDKSIFSLFSGTSVGAGGTVKATAAQLTNFAQSINCVIKNNDAIIGALTAQKTYLDLDGSPHTAIPINLDNGEIRCRA
;
A
#
# COMPACT_ATOMS: atom_id res chain seq x y z
N MET A 1 36.29 4.57 49.57
CA MET A 1 35.33 4.09 48.54
C MET A 1 35.72 4.67 47.20
N HIS A 2 35.48 3.89 46.16
CA HIS A 2 35.59 4.23 44.73
C HIS A 2 36.99 4.14 44.10
N LEU A 3 37.30 2.90 43.73
CA LEU A 3 38.27 2.50 42.72
C LEU A 3 37.80 3.01 41.34
N THR A 4 38.70 3.61 40.57
CA THR A 4 38.51 3.93 39.15
C THR A 4 38.74 2.66 38.30
N PRO A 5 37.82 2.26 37.40
CA PRO A 5 38.08 1.17 36.47
C PRO A 5 38.73 1.66 35.17
N ASN A 6 39.80 0.96 34.83
CA ASN A 6 40.46 0.96 33.52
C ASN A 6 39.55 0.39 32.43
N ASN A 7 39.40 1.18 31.36
CA ASN A 7 39.57 0.80 29.96
C ASN A 7 38.91 -0.52 29.47
N ILE A 8 37.66 -0.42 29.01
CA ILE A 8 37.08 -1.34 28.02
C ILE A 8 36.69 -0.52 26.79
N ARG A 9 37.43 -0.74 25.70
CA ARG A 9 37.20 -0.13 24.40
C ARG A 9 36.18 -0.99 23.64
N LEU A 10 34.93 -0.56 23.59
CA LEU A 10 33.91 -1.16 22.72
C LEU A 10 34.09 -0.61 21.30
N GLN A 11 34.50 -1.46 20.35
CA GLN A 11 34.37 -1.14 18.94
C GLN A 11 32.91 -1.30 18.51
N PRO A 12 32.34 -0.35 17.74
CA PRO A 12 30.98 -0.47 17.22
C PRO A 12 30.96 -1.52 16.09
N CYS A 13 30.06 -2.49 16.20
CA CYS A 13 29.73 -3.36 15.07
C CYS A 13 29.02 -2.52 13.98
N PHE A 14 29.66 -2.45 12.82
CA PHE A 14 29.14 -1.89 11.58
C PHE A 14 27.80 -2.56 11.21
N GLN A 15 26.75 -1.75 11.03
CA GLN A 15 25.47 -2.21 10.49
C GLN A 15 25.52 -2.12 8.95
N THR A 16 25.44 -3.26 8.27
CA THR A 16 25.04 -3.31 6.85
C THR A 16 23.59 -3.77 6.81
N VAL A 17 22.66 -2.83 6.69
CA VAL A 17 21.22 -3.08 6.55
C VAL A 17 20.89 -3.27 5.07
N HIS A 18 20.44 -4.47 4.69
CA HIS A 18 19.67 -4.69 3.47
C HIS A 18 18.18 -4.52 3.82
N PRO A 19 17.39 -3.77 3.03
CA PRO A 19 15.99 -3.56 3.34
C PRO A 19 15.16 -4.75 2.87
N LEU A 20 14.69 -5.55 3.82
CA LEU A 20 13.46 -6.32 3.67
C LEU A 20 12.56 -5.88 4.82
N ILE A 21 11.64 -4.99 4.46
CA ILE A 21 10.59 -4.49 5.34
C ILE A 21 9.57 -5.62 5.44
N ASP A 22 9.59 -6.34 6.55
CA ASP A 22 8.34 -6.79 7.13
C ASP A 22 8.40 -6.69 8.66
N THR A 23 7.33 -6.13 9.18
CA THR A 23 7.12 -5.71 10.56
C THR A 23 6.99 -6.90 11.51
N HIS A 24 7.58 -6.76 12.70
CA HIS A 24 7.45 -7.63 13.88
C HIS A 24 8.29 -8.92 13.94
N ASN A 25 9.61 -8.78 14.19
CA ASN A 25 10.31 -9.39 15.34
C ASN A 25 11.82 -9.18 15.20
N ILE A 26 12.43 -8.43 16.12
CA ILE A 26 13.89 -8.36 16.21
C ILE A 26 14.37 -9.65 16.91
N ILE A 27 14.80 -10.64 16.13
CA ILE A 27 15.55 -11.77 16.68
C ILE A 27 17.03 -11.39 16.66
N ALA A 28 17.56 -11.02 17.82
CA ALA A 28 19.00 -10.78 17.99
C ALA A 28 19.74 -12.13 18.04
N PHE A 29 20.55 -12.43 17.02
CA PHE A 29 21.48 -13.56 17.07
C PHE A 29 22.82 -13.12 17.65
N CYS A 30 23.07 -13.46 18.91
CA CYS A 30 24.40 -13.36 19.50
C CYS A 30 25.15 -14.69 19.24
N LYS A 31 26.22 -14.66 18.44
CA LYS A 31 27.02 -15.85 18.16
C LYS A 31 27.97 -16.13 19.33
N VAL A 32 27.64 -17.10 20.16
CA VAL A 32 28.54 -17.60 21.22
C VAL A 32 29.62 -18.48 20.60
N SER A 33 30.89 -18.11 20.77
CA SER A 33 32.03 -18.92 20.36
C SER A 33 32.52 -19.76 21.54
N SER A 34 32.35 -21.08 21.46
CA SER A 34 32.77 -22.02 22.50
C SER A 34 34.10 -22.67 22.12
N LYS A 35 35.12 -22.53 22.97
CA LYS A 35 36.41 -23.24 22.84
C LYS A 35 36.24 -24.72 23.13
N HIS A 36 36.94 -25.54 22.35
CA HIS A 36 36.84 -27.00 22.33
C HIS A 36 37.39 -27.63 23.63
N PHE A 37 36.51 -28.15 24.49
CA PHE A 37 36.89 -28.99 25.63
C PHE A 37 36.57 -30.45 25.30
N LYS A 38 37.59 -31.32 25.37
CA LYS A 38 37.49 -32.73 25.00
C LYS A 38 36.82 -33.50 26.14
N MET A 39 35.53 -33.80 26.02
CA MET A 39 34.81 -34.73 26.91
C MET A 39 34.37 -35.96 26.12
N LYS A 40 34.59 -37.15 26.69
CA LYS A 40 34.05 -38.41 26.20
C LYS A 40 32.57 -38.47 26.57
N PHE A 41 31.69 -38.26 25.58
CA PHE A 41 30.24 -38.27 25.77
C PHE A 41 29.65 -39.61 25.35
N THR A 42 29.08 -40.32 26.31
CA THR A 42 28.20 -41.48 26.10
C THR A 42 26.91 -41.00 25.42
N VAL A 43 26.46 -41.76 24.42
CA VAL A 43 25.29 -41.45 23.58
C VAL A 43 23.99 -41.46 24.40
N ALA A 44 23.22 -40.38 24.31
CA ALA A 44 21.79 -40.38 24.52
C ALA A 44 21.15 -39.45 23.48
N ALA A 45 20.64 -40.03 22.39
CA ALA A 45 19.93 -39.31 21.35
C ALA A 45 18.53 -38.95 21.87
N ILE A 46 18.31 -37.69 22.21
CA ILE A 46 16.99 -37.15 22.54
C ILE A 46 16.58 -36.28 21.36
N ILE A 47 15.64 -36.75 20.54
CA ILE A 47 15.06 -35.99 19.43
C ILE A 47 13.80 -35.29 19.95
N PRO A 48 13.81 -33.97 20.19
CA PRO A 48 12.57 -33.25 20.48
C PRO A 48 11.83 -32.98 19.16
N LEU A 49 10.77 -33.74 18.90
CA LEU A 49 9.76 -33.41 17.88
C LEU A 49 8.77 -32.42 18.49
N MET A 50 9.07 -31.12 18.38
CA MET A 50 8.07 -30.07 18.60
C MET A 50 7.32 -29.81 17.30
N VAL A 51 6.17 -30.45 17.13
CA VAL A 51 5.20 -30.06 16.11
C VAL A 51 4.33 -28.97 16.72
N VAL A 52 4.64 -27.71 16.40
CA VAL A 52 3.79 -26.57 16.77
C VAL A 52 2.76 -26.39 15.66
N THR A 53 1.55 -26.94 15.85
CA THR A 53 0.42 -26.63 14.97
C THR A 53 -0.14 -25.27 15.38
N VAL A 54 0.31 -24.20 14.72
CA VAL A 54 -0.33 -22.89 14.82
C VAL A 54 -1.62 -22.97 14.01
N SER A 55 -2.75 -23.23 14.66
CA SER A 55 -4.06 -23.05 14.04
C SER A 55 -4.35 -21.55 13.98
N ALA A 56 -3.78 -20.88 12.98
CA ALA A 56 -4.27 -19.56 12.59
C ALA A 56 -5.65 -19.78 11.98
N THR A 57 -6.70 -19.48 12.73
CA THR A 57 -8.02 -19.26 12.14
C THR A 57 -7.83 -18.17 11.08
N PRO A 58 -8.17 -18.41 9.81
CA PRO A 58 -8.16 -17.35 8.83
C PRO A 58 -9.04 -16.24 9.40
N LEU A 59 -8.45 -15.09 9.69
CA LEU A 59 -9.25 -13.89 9.76
C LEU A 59 -9.74 -13.74 8.33
N GLU A 60 -11.02 -14.05 8.11
CA GLU A 60 -11.72 -13.63 6.90
C GLU A 60 -11.61 -12.11 6.92
N VAL A 61 -10.53 -11.59 6.31
CA VAL A 61 -10.44 -10.18 5.97
C VAL A 61 -11.62 -10.01 5.05
N ARG A 62 -12.73 -9.51 5.58
CA ARG A 62 -13.84 -9.01 4.77
C ARG A 62 -13.17 -8.03 3.83
N GLN A 63 -12.99 -8.45 2.57
CA GLN A 63 -12.47 -7.56 1.55
C GLN A 63 -13.41 -6.36 1.60
N SER A 64 -12.87 -5.24 2.07
CA SER A 64 -13.64 -4.02 2.17
C SER A 64 -13.98 -3.70 0.73
N ASN A 65 -15.27 -3.69 0.38
CA ASN A 65 -15.73 -3.27 -0.95
C ASN A 65 -15.52 -1.77 -1.17
N GLN A 66 -14.68 -1.12 -0.36
CA GLN A 66 -14.29 0.25 -0.55
C GLN A 66 -13.23 0.34 -1.65
N VAL A 67 -13.36 1.37 -2.46
CA VAL A 67 -12.38 1.78 -3.45
C VAL A 67 -12.00 3.23 -3.20
N THR A 68 -10.72 3.54 -3.27
CA THR A 68 -10.21 4.90 -3.23
C THR A 68 -9.73 5.29 -4.63
N VAL A 69 -10.36 6.33 -5.17
CA VAL A 69 -10.06 6.91 -6.46
C VAL A 69 -9.46 8.29 -6.23
N ALA A 70 -8.35 8.57 -6.92
CA ALA A 70 -7.71 9.87 -6.94
C ALA A 70 -7.90 10.53 -8.30
N LEU A 71 -8.04 11.84 -8.29
CA LEU A 71 -7.95 12.69 -9.49
C LEU A 71 -6.75 13.63 -9.35
N SER A 72 -6.06 13.87 -10.45
CA SER A 72 -5.00 14.86 -10.56
C SER A 72 -5.27 15.84 -11.69
N ASN A 73 -4.75 17.06 -11.54
CA ASN A 73 -4.74 18.08 -12.57
C ASN A 73 -3.32 18.61 -12.72
N ASP A 74 -2.65 18.21 -13.79
CA ASP A 74 -1.23 18.53 -13.98
C ASP A 74 -0.97 20.00 -14.31
N GLN A 75 -2.01 20.76 -14.69
CA GLN A 75 -1.89 22.20 -14.95
C GLN A 75 -1.96 23.03 -13.68
N SER A 76 -2.84 22.66 -12.75
CA SER A 76 -2.98 23.36 -11.47
C SER A 76 -2.14 22.76 -10.33
N GLY A 77 -1.66 21.52 -10.51
CA GLY A 77 -1.04 20.72 -9.45
C GLY A 77 -2.04 20.17 -8.42
N ALA A 78 -3.35 20.31 -8.66
CA ALA A 78 -4.35 19.81 -7.74
C ALA A 78 -4.37 18.28 -7.72
N TYR A 79 -4.49 17.71 -6.52
CA TYR A 79 -4.61 16.28 -6.28
C TYR A 79 -5.58 16.04 -5.12
N ALA A 80 -6.53 15.12 -5.31
CA ALA A 80 -7.46 14.72 -4.28
C ALA A 80 -7.85 13.26 -4.43
N SER A 81 -8.20 12.62 -3.32
CA SER A 81 -8.66 11.23 -3.27
C SER A 81 -9.96 11.13 -2.48
N VAL A 82 -10.85 10.27 -2.95
CA VAL A 82 -12.15 9.98 -2.30
C VAL A 82 -12.31 8.48 -2.17
N THR A 83 -12.94 8.04 -1.08
CA THR A 83 -13.23 6.62 -0.84
C THR A 83 -14.73 6.39 -0.83
N PHE A 84 -15.19 5.38 -1.55
CA PHE A 84 -16.60 5.01 -1.64
C PHE A 84 -16.77 3.50 -1.87
N GLN A 85 -18.00 3.00 -1.79
CA GLN A 85 -18.30 1.58 -2.02
C GLN A 85 -18.30 1.24 -3.52
N ALA A 86 -17.59 0.19 -3.91
CA ALA A 86 -17.61 -0.45 -5.22
C ALA A 86 -18.82 -1.40 -5.33
N ASP A 87 -20.01 -0.82 -5.26
CA ASP A 87 -21.32 -1.48 -5.20
C ASP A 87 -22.05 -1.53 -6.56
N ASP A 88 -21.33 -1.31 -7.66
CA ASP A 88 -21.82 -1.26 -9.04
C ASP A 88 -22.87 -0.16 -9.31
N THR A 89 -22.93 0.87 -8.46
CA THR A 89 -23.77 2.07 -8.66
C THR A 89 -22.99 3.22 -9.29
N ASP A 90 -23.64 4.02 -10.13
CA ASP A 90 -23.05 5.26 -10.65
C ASP A 90 -22.91 6.28 -9.51
N LYS A 91 -21.72 6.84 -9.36
CA LYS A 91 -21.44 7.93 -8.43
C LYS A 91 -20.99 9.16 -9.21
N SER A 92 -21.64 10.29 -8.95
CA SER A 92 -21.28 11.57 -9.56
C SER A 92 -19.87 12.00 -9.14
N ILE A 93 -19.00 12.23 -10.11
CA ILE A 93 -17.64 12.71 -9.88
C ILE A 93 -17.68 14.11 -9.27
N PHE A 94 -18.58 14.98 -9.75
CA PHE A 94 -18.78 16.30 -9.17
C PHE A 94 -19.13 16.23 -7.68
N SER A 95 -20.11 15.41 -7.31
CA SER A 95 -20.51 15.24 -5.91
C SER A 95 -19.35 14.76 -5.03
N LEU A 96 -18.56 13.82 -5.53
CA LEU A 96 -17.41 13.28 -4.81
C LEU A 96 -16.28 14.30 -4.63
N PHE A 97 -15.99 15.13 -5.64
CA PHE A 97 -14.77 15.94 -5.67
C PHE A 97 -14.96 17.45 -5.56
N SER A 98 -16.19 17.98 -5.63
CA SER A 98 -16.47 19.42 -5.60
C SER A 98 -15.91 20.15 -4.36
N GLY A 99 -15.84 19.48 -3.21
CA GLY A 99 -15.25 20.01 -1.98
C GLY A 99 -13.73 19.85 -1.85
N THR A 100 -13.04 19.39 -2.90
CA THR A 100 -11.61 19.09 -2.87
C THR A 100 -10.78 20.11 -3.66
N SER A 101 -9.45 19.99 -3.60
CA SER A 101 -8.53 20.80 -4.40
C SER A 101 -8.78 20.69 -5.92
N VAL A 102 -9.23 19.53 -6.41
CA VAL A 102 -9.53 19.28 -7.84
C VAL A 102 -10.86 19.93 -8.27
N GLY A 103 -11.77 20.14 -7.31
CA GLY A 103 -13.03 20.89 -7.49
C GLY A 103 -12.91 22.39 -7.18
N ALA A 104 -11.71 22.88 -6.88
CA ALA A 104 -11.50 24.29 -6.56
C ALA A 104 -11.95 25.19 -7.73
N GLY A 105 -12.69 26.24 -7.42
CA GLY A 105 -13.29 27.12 -8.43
C GLY A 105 -14.67 26.67 -8.93
N GLY A 106 -15.27 25.66 -8.30
CA GLY A 106 -16.66 25.27 -8.53
C GLY A 106 -16.89 24.33 -9.71
N THR A 107 -15.81 23.81 -10.31
CA THR A 107 -15.84 22.81 -11.38
C THR A 107 -14.80 21.75 -11.10
N VAL A 108 -15.08 20.48 -11.36
CA VAL A 108 -14.10 19.40 -11.22
C VAL A 108 -13.37 19.22 -12.54
N LYS A 109 -12.08 19.57 -12.57
CA LYS A 109 -11.23 19.41 -13.75
C LYS A 109 -10.01 18.57 -13.44
N ALA A 110 -9.80 17.51 -14.22
CA ALA A 110 -8.69 16.58 -14.03
C ALA A 110 -8.07 16.16 -15.37
N THR A 111 -6.78 15.82 -15.33
CA THR A 111 -6.02 15.23 -16.42
C THR A 111 -5.91 13.72 -16.27
N ALA A 112 -5.90 13.20 -15.05
CA ALA A 112 -5.81 11.77 -14.80
C ALA A 112 -6.67 11.29 -13.62
N ALA A 113 -6.99 10.00 -13.66
CA ALA A 113 -7.60 9.25 -12.58
C ALA A 113 -6.72 8.06 -12.17
N GLN A 114 -6.70 7.74 -10.88
CA GLN A 114 -5.89 6.65 -10.34
C GLN A 114 -6.63 5.87 -9.24
N LEU A 115 -6.45 4.55 -9.22
CA LEU A 115 -6.82 3.70 -8.09
C LEU A 115 -5.68 3.65 -7.08
N THR A 116 -5.96 3.94 -5.81
CA THR A 116 -4.96 4.01 -4.74
C THR A 116 -5.20 3.01 -3.60
N ASN A 117 -6.44 2.53 -3.45
CA ASN A 117 -6.80 1.43 -2.56
C ASN A 117 -8.00 0.69 -3.14
N PHE A 118 -7.89 -0.62 -3.35
CA PHE A 118 -8.90 -1.39 -4.10
C PHE A 118 -8.71 -2.91 -3.93
N ALA A 119 -9.79 -3.67 -4.17
CA ALA A 119 -9.75 -5.12 -4.27
C ALA A 119 -9.14 -5.58 -5.61
N GLN A 120 -8.53 -6.77 -5.65
CA GLN A 120 -7.88 -7.29 -6.88
C GLN A 120 -8.87 -7.59 -8.02
N SER A 121 -10.15 -7.74 -7.71
CA SER A 121 -11.26 -7.93 -8.65
C SER A 121 -11.85 -6.61 -9.18
N ILE A 122 -11.34 -5.45 -8.74
CA ILE A 122 -11.92 -4.14 -9.05
C ILE A 122 -12.02 -3.90 -10.56
N ASN A 123 -13.17 -3.37 -10.97
CA ASN A 123 -13.39 -2.76 -12.26
C ASN A 123 -14.18 -1.47 -12.07
N CYS A 124 -13.56 -0.34 -12.43
CA CYS A 124 -14.19 0.97 -12.42
C CYS A 124 -14.30 1.50 -13.85
N VAL A 125 -15.47 1.95 -14.25
CA VAL A 125 -15.73 2.62 -15.53
C VAL A 125 -16.03 4.07 -15.27
N ILE A 126 -15.39 4.97 -16.02
CA ILE A 126 -15.63 6.41 -15.97
C ILE A 126 -16.37 6.82 -17.24
N LYS A 127 -17.49 7.52 -17.05
CA LYS A 127 -18.25 8.17 -18.11
C LYS A 127 -18.19 9.68 -17.94
N ASN A 128 -18.32 10.40 -19.04
CA ASN A 128 -18.52 11.84 -19.05
C ASN A 128 -19.48 12.21 -20.17
N ASN A 129 -20.59 12.88 -19.84
CA ASN A 129 -21.68 13.15 -20.78
C ASN A 129 -22.14 11.86 -21.49
N ASP A 130 -22.42 10.82 -20.71
CA ASP A 130 -22.86 9.47 -21.15
C ASP A 130 -21.85 8.66 -21.99
N ALA A 131 -20.73 9.25 -22.41
CA ALA A 131 -19.67 8.55 -23.13
C ALA A 131 -18.66 7.92 -22.16
N ILE A 132 -18.31 6.65 -22.37
CA ILE A 132 -17.22 6.00 -21.62
C ILE A 132 -15.89 6.61 -22.07
N ILE A 133 -15.18 7.23 -21.14
CA ILE A 133 -13.85 7.83 -21.39
C ILE A 133 -12.70 6.95 -20.91
N GLY A 134 -13.00 5.93 -20.11
CA GLY A 134 -12.03 4.90 -19.77
C GLY A 134 -12.44 4.00 -18.62
N ALA A 135 -11.52 3.10 -18.28
CA ALA A 135 -11.69 2.18 -17.17
C ALA A 135 -10.38 2.01 -16.40
N LEU A 136 -10.53 1.75 -15.10
CA LEU A 136 -9.48 1.41 -14.17
C LEU A 136 -9.74 -0.01 -13.63
N THR A 137 -8.70 -0.83 -13.59
CA THR A 137 -8.74 -2.19 -13.04
C THR A 137 -7.53 -2.41 -12.13
N ALA A 138 -7.46 -3.56 -11.46
CA ALA A 138 -6.27 -3.92 -10.69
C ALA A 138 -4.98 -3.99 -11.55
N GLN A 139 -5.10 -4.24 -12.86
CA GLN A 139 -3.98 -4.30 -13.81
C GLN A 139 -3.71 -2.95 -14.50
N LYS A 140 -4.73 -2.08 -14.56
CA LYS A 140 -4.64 -0.72 -15.11
C LYS A 140 -5.15 0.27 -14.08
N THR A 141 -4.27 0.66 -13.16
CA THR A 141 -4.62 1.53 -12.02
C THR A 141 -4.53 3.01 -12.34
N TYR A 142 -4.12 3.38 -13.55
CA TYR A 142 -3.99 4.76 -14.01
C TYR A 142 -4.75 4.94 -15.33
N LEU A 143 -5.43 6.06 -15.46
CA LEU A 143 -6.15 6.47 -16.65
C LEU A 143 -5.83 7.94 -16.95
N ASP A 144 -5.24 8.17 -18.10
CA ASP A 144 -5.20 9.48 -18.74
C ASP A 144 -6.58 9.81 -19.30
N LEU A 145 -7.14 10.96 -18.91
CA LEU A 145 -8.56 11.28 -19.13
C LEU A 145 -8.84 11.98 -20.46
N ASP A 146 -7.85 12.63 -21.06
CA ASP A 146 -8.00 13.26 -22.37
C ASP A 146 -7.59 12.34 -23.54
N GLY A 147 -6.91 11.24 -23.24
CA GLY A 147 -6.43 10.26 -24.20
C GLY A 147 -5.28 10.75 -25.08
N SER A 148 -4.67 11.90 -24.74
CA SER A 148 -3.58 12.52 -25.48
C SER A 148 -2.22 12.22 -24.82
N PRO A 149 -1.36 11.39 -25.44
CA PRO A 149 -0.05 11.10 -24.87
C PRO A 149 0.93 12.28 -24.89
N HIS A 150 0.53 13.43 -25.45
CA HIS A 150 1.43 14.55 -25.74
C HIS A 150 1.18 15.78 -24.88
N THR A 151 0.00 15.91 -24.30
CA THR A 151 -0.43 17.12 -23.58
C THR A 151 -1.39 16.73 -22.49
N ALA A 152 -1.16 17.17 -21.25
CA ALA A 152 -2.13 17.02 -20.18
C ALA A 152 -3.16 18.16 -20.25
N ILE A 153 -4.30 17.89 -20.90
CA ILE A 153 -5.42 18.83 -21.04
C ILE A 153 -6.49 18.45 -20.00
N PRO A 154 -6.72 19.27 -18.96
CA PRO A 154 -7.76 19.00 -17.99
C PRO A 154 -9.13 18.99 -18.67
N ILE A 155 -9.85 17.89 -18.52
CA ILE A 155 -11.24 17.79 -18.97
C ILE A 155 -12.19 18.17 -17.84
N ASN A 156 -13.35 18.70 -18.19
CA ASN A 156 -14.43 18.95 -17.22
C ASN A 156 -15.17 17.63 -16.92
N LEU A 157 -15.26 17.27 -15.63
CA LEU A 157 -15.94 16.09 -15.11
C LEU A 157 -17.20 16.42 -14.29
N ASP A 158 -17.77 17.62 -14.45
CA ASP A 158 -18.99 18.04 -13.74
C ASP A 158 -20.18 17.11 -14.06
N ASN A 159 -20.25 16.60 -15.30
CA ASN A 159 -21.20 15.58 -15.76
C ASN A 159 -20.58 14.17 -15.80
N GLY A 160 -19.51 13.98 -15.03
CA GLY A 160 -18.78 12.74 -14.94
C GLY A 160 -19.41 11.79 -13.93
N GLU A 161 -19.41 10.51 -14.26
CA GLU A 161 -19.84 9.42 -13.38
C GLU A 161 -18.76 8.36 -13.31
N ILE A 162 -18.61 7.77 -12.13
CA ILE A 162 -17.76 6.60 -11.91
C ILE A 162 -18.60 5.47 -11.33
N ARG A 163 -18.51 4.29 -11.94
CA ARG A 163 -19.13 3.05 -11.46
C ARG A 163 -18.04 2.04 -11.18
N CYS A 164 -17.99 1.54 -9.96
CA CYS A 164 -17.00 0.54 -9.56
C CYS A 164 -17.67 -0.71 -9.03
N ARG A 165 -17.15 -1.89 -9.38
CA ARG A 165 -17.54 -3.18 -8.84
C ARG A 165 -16.32 -3.96 -8.38
N ALA A 166 -16.40 -4.60 -7.20
CA ALA A 166 -15.36 -5.44 -6.61
C ALA A 166 -15.86 -6.87 -6.43
#